data_AF-A0A2P5KRQ6-F1
#
_entry.id   AF-A0A2P5KRQ6-F1
#
_cell.length_a   1.000
_cell.length_b   1.000
_cell.length_c   1.000
_cell.angle_alpha   90.00
_cell.angle_beta   90.00
_cell.angle_gamma   90.00
#
_symmetry.space_group_name_H-M   'P 1'
#
loop_
_entity.id
_entity.type
_entity.pdbx_description
1 polymer ?
#
loop_
_entity_poly.entity_id
_entity_poly.type
_entity_poly.pdbx_seq_one_letter_code
_entity_poly.pdbx_strand_id
1 'polypeptide(L)'
;MAAMSWVPGKAYSDDLRARVLSAVDRGGRVYEVAPLFEVSVSYIYKALARRKLTGIETALPKRGRTYATSYAYDAADNLTLLTYPSGRQVEYLRDTMGRVTTVRTRKPATAAWSNIASGIVYQPLSLNVKSFTHGNGLATTNTHTLDYELSRCRVTDGALALIDKSYTRADKLNITSITDNVAPANSLALGYNKPNRLQSAAGPWGT
;
A
#
# COMPACT_ATOMS: atom_id res chain seq x y z
N MET A 1 -5.03 17.34 47.60
CA MET A 1 -6.05 16.71 46.73
C MET A 1 -5.73 17.06 45.29
N ALA A 2 -5.27 16.11 44.49
CA ALA A 2 -4.89 16.37 43.11
C ALA A 2 -6.17 16.55 42.26
N ALA A 3 -6.41 17.77 41.79
CA ALA A 3 -7.45 18.05 40.82
C ALA A 3 -6.98 17.52 39.46
N MET A 4 -7.51 16.37 39.03
CA MET A 4 -7.16 15.79 37.75
C MET A 4 -7.84 16.59 36.64
N SER A 5 -7.02 17.12 35.74
CA SER A 5 -7.43 17.98 34.63
C SER A 5 -8.25 17.21 33.60
N TRP A 6 -9.36 17.81 33.19
CA TRP A 6 -10.23 17.32 32.13
C TRP A 6 -9.45 17.15 30.82
N VAL A 7 -9.51 15.95 30.22
CA VAL A 7 -8.93 15.67 28.89
C VAL A 7 -10.08 15.51 27.87
N PRO A 8 -10.20 16.41 26.88
CA PRO A 8 -11.21 16.26 25.83
C PRO A 8 -10.99 14.99 25.01
N GLY A 9 -12.07 14.30 24.65
CA GLY A 9 -12.04 13.17 23.72
C GLY A 9 -11.78 11.78 24.32
N LYS A 10 -11.62 11.65 25.64
CA LYS A 10 -11.45 10.33 26.29
C LYS A 10 -12.75 9.50 26.17
N ALA A 11 -12.67 8.38 25.46
CA ALA A 11 -13.72 7.38 25.44
C ALA A 11 -13.65 6.55 26.74
N TYR A 12 -14.76 6.46 27.47
CA TYR A 12 -14.89 5.59 28.64
C TYR A 12 -15.39 4.21 28.21
N SER A 13 -14.91 3.16 28.89
CA SER A 13 -15.34 1.77 28.64
C SER A 13 -16.80 1.56 29.01
N ASP A 14 -17.42 0.52 28.44
CA ASP A 14 -18.80 0.14 28.75
C ASP A 14 -18.95 -0.29 30.22
N ASP A 15 -17.95 -0.97 30.79
CA ASP A 15 -17.90 -1.33 32.21
C ASP A 15 -17.96 -0.08 33.12
N LEU A 16 -17.13 0.93 32.82
CA LEU A 16 -17.11 2.16 33.60
C LEU A 16 -18.46 2.90 33.50
N ARG A 17 -19.07 2.93 32.31
CA ARG A 17 -20.41 3.52 32.13
C ARG A 17 -21.47 2.78 32.94
N ALA A 18 -21.48 1.46 32.91
CA ALA A 18 -22.43 0.64 33.65
C ALA A 18 -22.31 0.86 35.16
N ARG A 19 -21.09 0.89 35.69
CA ARG A 19 -20.83 1.12 37.12
C ARG A 19 -21.25 2.52 37.56
N VAL A 20 -20.98 3.54 36.75
CA VAL A 20 -21.41 4.93 37.00
C VAL A 20 -22.94 5.05 37.02
N LEU A 21 -23.63 4.49 36.02
CA LEU A 21 -25.09 4.53 35.97
C LEU A 21 -25.72 3.77 37.15
N SER A 22 -25.16 2.61 37.48
CA SER A 22 -25.60 1.78 38.59
C SER A 22 -25.40 2.46 39.95
N ALA A 23 -24.36 3.29 40.11
CA ALA A 23 -24.14 4.06 41.34
C ALA A 23 -25.17 5.19 41.49
N VAL A 24 -25.55 5.85 40.40
CA VAL A 24 -26.65 6.84 40.41
C VAL A 24 -27.99 6.18 40.70
N ASP A 25 -28.26 5.02 40.10
CA ASP A 25 -29.51 4.26 40.30
C ASP A 25 -29.70 3.78 41.74
N ARG A 26 -28.60 3.50 42.46
CA ARG A 26 -28.62 3.17 43.90
C ARG A 26 -28.81 4.39 44.82
N GLY A 27 -29.08 5.57 44.26
CA GLY A 27 -29.33 6.80 45.01
C GLY A 27 -28.11 7.70 45.19
N GLY A 28 -26.97 7.39 44.56
CA GLY A 28 -25.78 8.24 44.61
C GLY A 28 -25.99 9.56 43.88
N ARG A 29 -25.65 10.70 44.51
CA ARG A 29 -25.73 12.01 43.86
C ARG A 29 -24.66 12.12 42.78
N VAL A 30 -24.99 12.72 41.64
CA VAL A 30 -24.08 12.83 40.48
C VAL A 30 -22.72 13.46 40.86
N TYR A 31 -22.73 14.45 41.76
CA TYR A 31 -21.52 15.14 42.24
C TYR A 31 -20.63 14.28 43.17
N GLU A 32 -21.20 13.24 43.79
CA GLU A 32 -20.47 12.27 44.63
C GLU A 32 -19.98 11.08 43.80
N VAL A 33 -20.76 10.66 42.80
CA VAL A 33 -20.43 9.57 41.89
C VAL A 33 -19.30 9.97 40.93
N ALA A 34 -19.27 11.23 40.47
CA ALA A 34 -18.25 11.74 39.56
C ALA A 34 -16.80 11.53 40.08
N PRO A 35 -16.41 11.99 41.28
CA PRO A 35 -15.08 11.76 41.82
C PRO A 35 -14.82 10.28 42.15
N LEU A 36 -15.83 9.52 42.56
CA LEU A 36 -15.69 8.08 42.89
C LEU A 36 -15.25 7.24 41.69
N PHE A 37 -15.67 7.60 40.48
CA PHE A 37 -15.34 6.89 39.24
C PHE A 37 -14.36 7.65 38.36
N GLU A 38 -13.75 8.72 38.87
CA GLU A 38 -12.80 9.58 38.13
C GLU A 38 -13.37 10.07 36.78
N VAL A 39 -14.66 10.42 36.76
CA VAL A 39 -15.37 10.95 35.58
C VAL A 39 -15.93 12.33 35.85
N SER A 40 -16.23 13.08 34.79
CA SER A 40 -16.86 14.39 34.95
C SER A 40 -18.35 14.28 35.27
N VAL A 41 -18.87 15.22 36.05
CA VAL A 41 -20.32 15.40 36.27
C VAL A 41 -21.09 15.47 34.93
N SER A 42 -20.52 16.17 33.94
CA SER A 42 -21.09 16.26 32.58
C SER A 42 -21.18 14.90 31.88
N TYR A 43 -20.21 14.01 32.06
CA TYR A 43 -20.24 12.66 31.50
C TYR A 43 -21.43 11.86 32.04
N ILE A 44 -21.67 11.92 33.36
CA ILE A 44 -22.79 11.23 34.01
C ILE A 44 -24.13 11.75 33.48
N TYR A 45 -24.31 13.08 33.41
CA TYR A 45 -25.52 13.67 32.84
C TYR A 45 -25.74 13.27 31.38
N LYS A 46 -24.70 13.25 30.54
CA LYS A 46 -24.80 12.80 29.15
C LYS A 46 -25.17 11.31 29.05
N ALA A 47 -24.63 10.46 29.94
CA ALA A 47 -24.96 9.05 29.98
C ALA A 47 -26.42 8.81 30.41
N LEU A 48 -26.90 9.51 31.45
CA LEU A 48 -28.29 9.44 31.91
C LEU A 48 -29.28 9.98 30.88
N ALA A 49 -28.98 11.13 30.27
CA ALA A 49 -29.83 11.71 29.22
C ALA A 49 -29.94 10.76 28.03
N ARG A 50 -28.84 10.11 27.63
CA ARG A 50 -28.83 9.13 26.54
C ARG A 50 -29.62 7.86 26.88
N ARG A 51 -29.46 7.33 28.10
CA ARG A 51 -30.26 6.21 28.60
C ARG A 51 -31.76 6.54 28.54
N LYS A 52 -32.16 7.73 29.00
CA LYS A 52 -33.55 8.20 28.97
C LYS A 52 -34.11 8.38 27.55
N LEU A 53 -33.30 8.91 26.62
CA LEU A 53 -33.74 9.23 25.25
C LEU A 53 -33.73 8.02 24.31
N THR A 54 -32.84 7.05 24.53
CA THR A 54 -32.58 5.97 23.55
C THR A 54 -32.67 4.56 24.13
N GLY A 55 -32.71 4.40 25.46
CA GLY A 55 -32.60 3.09 26.12
C GLY A 55 -31.23 2.42 26.01
N ILE A 56 -30.28 3.03 25.30
CA ILE A 56 -28.95 2.46 25.05
C ILE A 56 -28.00 2.89 26.17
N GLU A 57 -27.51 1.92 26.94
CA GLU A 57 -26.53 2.12 28.01
C GLU A 57 -25.07 1.90 27.56
N THR A 58 -24.85 1.41 26.35
CA THR A 58 -23.49 1.15 25.79
C THR A 58 -22.94 2.34 25.00
N ALA A 59 -21.62 2.43 24.87
CA ALA A 59 -20.98 3.31 23.91
C ALA A 59 -21.51 3.03 22.49
N LEU A 60 -21.74 4.08 21.68
CA LEU A 60 -22.07 3.84 20.27
C LEU A 60 -20.92 3.06 19.64
N PRO A 61 -21.19 2.09 18.74
CA PRO A 61 -20.14 1.55 17.89
C PRO A 61 -19.43 2.73 17.24
N LYS A 62 -18.09 2.72 17.30
CA LYS A 62 -17.27 3.75 16.68
C LYS A 62 -17.76 3.88 15.24
N ARG A 63 -18.29 5.04 14.85
CA ARG A 63 -18.69 5.33 13.47
C ARG A 63 -17.43 5.43 12.62
N GLY A 64 -16.83 4.28 12.33
CA GLY A 64 -15.70 4.12 11.44
C GLY A 64 -16.17 3.41 10.18
N ARG A 65 -15.77 3.90 9.02
CA ARG A 65 -15.83 3.09 7.79
C ARG A 65 -14.78 1.99 7.92
N THR A 66 -15.21 0.74 7.85
CA THR A 66 -14.29 -0.41 7.79
C THR A 66 -13.80 -0.55 6.35
N TYR A 67 -12.48 -0.44 6.16
CA TYR A 67 -11.85 -0.68 4.86
C TYR A 67 -11.17 -2.05 4.90
N ALA A 68 -11.88 -3.08 4.42
CA ALA A 68 -11.37 -4.44 4.40
C ALA A 68 -10.75 -4.78 3.04
N THR A 69 -9.54 -5.37 3.08
CA THR A 69 -8.88 -5.97 1.93
C THR A 69 -8.92 -7.48 2.11
N SER A 70 -9.32 -8.23 1.09
CA SER A 70 -9.29 -9.70 1.12
C SER A 70 -8.36 -10.29 0.08
N TYR A 71 -7.84 -11.48 0.39
CA TYR A 71 -6.84 -12.19 -0.39
C TYR A 71 -7.35 -13.62 -0.64
N ALA A 72 -7.10 -14.16 -1.83
CA ALA A 72 -7.27 -15.57 -2.13
C ALA A 72 -5.94 -16.16 -2.59
N TYR A 73 -5.71 -17.43 -2.24
CA TYR A 73 -4.45 -18.14 -2.49
C TYR A 73 -4.74 -19.46 -3.21
N ASP A 74 -3.74 -19.97 -3.94
CA ASP A 74 -3.76 -21.33 -4.46
C ASP A 74 -3.22 -22.35 -3.42
N ALA A 75 -3.20 -23.63 -3.78
CA ALA A 75 -2.73 -24.70 -2.90
C ALA A 75 -1.22 -24.63 -2.56
N ALA A 76 -0.46 -23.84 -3.31
CA ALA A 76 0.97 -23.59 -3.07
C ALA A 76 1.19 -22.24 -2.34
N ASP A 77 0.15 -21.68 -1.73
CA ASP A 77 0.14 -20.43 -0.96
C ASP A 77 0.51 -19.19 -1.80
N ASN A 78 0.34 -19.25 -3.13
CA ASN A 78 0.53 -18.08 -3.97
C ASN A 78 -0.74 -17.24 -4.03
N LEU A 79 -0.60 -15.91 -3.90
CA LEU A 79 -1.70 -14.97 -4.08
C LEU A 79 -2.27 -15.07 -5.51
N THR A 80 -3.58 -15.31 -5.61
CA THR A 80 -4.34 -15.41 -6.87
C THR A 80 -5.29 -14.22 -7.05
N LEU A 81 -5.91 -13.72 -5.98
CA LEU A 81 -6.87 -12.61 -6.04
C LEU A 81 -6.70 -11.65 -4.86
N LEU A 82 -6.71 -10.35 -5.16
CA LEU A 82 -6.74 -9.25 -4.20
C LEU A 82 -8.04 -8.45 -4.40
N THR A 83 -8.87 -8.31 -3.38
CA THR A 83 -10.05 -7.44 -3.40
C THR A 83 -9.85 -6.28 -2.46
N TYR A 84 -9.84 -5.06 -3.01
CA TYR A 84 -9.70 -3.83 -2.25
C TYR A 84 -11.02 -3.43 -1.56
N PRO A 85 -10.97 -2.57 -0.53
CA PRO A 85 -12.16 -2.03 0.13
C PRO A 85 -13.13 -1.32 -0.82
N SER A 86 -12.62 -0.84 -1.95
CA SER A 86 -13.41 -0.19 -2.99
C SER A 86 -14.21 -1.16 -3.87
N GLY A 87 -14.08 -2.47 -3.66
CA GLY A 87 -14.64 -3.54 -4.50
C GLY A 87 -13.84 -3.80 -5.79
N ARG A 88 -12.72 -3.10 -6.02
CA ARG A 88 -11.81 -3.40 -7.14
C ARG A 88 -11.10 -4.73 -6.87
N GLN A 89 -11.07 -5.58 -7.88
CA GLN A 89 -10.34 -6.84 -7.85
C GLN A 89 -9.11 -6.78 -8.74
N VAL A 90 -8.03 -7.41 -8.29
CA VAL A 90 -6.79 -7.64 -9.05
C VAL A 90 -6.47 -9.12 -8.97
N GLU A 91 -6.36 -9.77 -10.13
CA GLU A 91 -6.09 -11.20 -10.26
C GLU A 91 -4.71 -11.43 -10.88
N TYR A 92 -4.06 -12.49 -10.39
CA TYR A 92 -2.74 -12.94 -10.82
C TYR A 92 -2.88 -14.34 -11.40
N LEU A 93 -2.64 -14.47 -12.71
CA LEU A 93 -2.54 -15.76 -13.38
C LEU A 93 -1.08 -16.18 -13.42
N ARG A 94 -0.82 -17.48 -13.28
CA ARG A 94 0.52 -18.04 -13.11
C ARG A 94 0.76 -19.21 -14.07
N ASP A 95 2.03 -19.45 -14.37
CA ASP A 95 2.46 -20.67 -15.06
C ASP A 95 2.59 -21.86 -14.10
N THR A 96 2.95 -23.04 -14.62
CA THR A 96 3.15 -24.26 -13.84
C THR A 96 4.32 -24.18 -12.85
N MET A 97 5.20 -23.18 -12.99
CA MET A 97 6.31 -22.91 -12.08
C MET A 97 5.93 -21.86 -11.02
N GLY A 98 4.66 -21.42 -10.96
CA GLY A 98 4.15 -20.44 -10.01
C GLY A 98 4.48 -18.98 -10.35
N ARG A 99 5.08 -18.70 -11.51
CA ARG A 99 5.46 -17.34 -11.91
C ARG A 99 4.28 -16.62 -12.57
N VAL A 100 4.14 -15.32 -12.33
CA VAL A 100 2.99 -14.54 -12.82
C VAL A 100 3.09 -14.31 -14.33
N THR A 101 2.10 -14.78 -15.08
CA THR A 101 2.03 -14.61 -16.54
C THR A 101 1.11 -13.47 -16.96
N THR A 102 0.12 -13.14 -16.12
CA THR A 102 -0.84 -12.06 -16.37
C THR A 102 -1.32 -11.45 -15.07
N VAL A 103 -1.46 -10.13 -15.05
CA VAL A 103 -2.14 -9.35 -14.01
C VAL A 103 -3.31 -8.62 -14.65
N ARG A 104 -4.50 -8.79 -14.09
CA ARG A 104 -5.72 -8.14 -14.62
C ARG A 104 -6.58 -7.59 -13.51
N THR A 105 -7.38 -6.57 -13.81
CA THR A 105 -8.27 -5.92 -12.85
C THR A 105 -9.68 -5.80 -13.38
N ARG A 106 -10.65 -5.76 -12.46
CA ARG A 106 -12.03 -5.41 -12.77
C ARG A 106 -12.67 -4.63 -11.63
N LYS A 107 -13.66 -3.82 -11.97
CA LYS A 107 -14.60 -3.20 -11.04
C LYS A 107 -15.87 -2.82 -11.81
N PRO A 108 -17.08 -3.22 -11.37
CA PRO A 108 -17.38 -4.11 -10.23
C PRO A 108 -16.93 -5.56 -10.47
N ALA A 109 -17.14 -6.46 -9.49
CA ALA A 109 -16.77 -7.88 -9.61
C ALA A 109 -17.49 -8.63 -10.75
N THR A 110 -18.58 -8.08 -11.27
CA THR A 110 -19.32 -8.59 -12.44
C THR A 110 -18.79 -8.07 -13.77
N ALA A 111 -17.88 -7.09 -13.76
CA ALA A 111 -17.31 -6.56 -14.99
C ALA A 111 -16.35 -7.55 -15.66
N ALA A 112 -16.16 -7.36 -16.97
CA ALA A 112 -15.10 -8.03 -17.70
C ALA A 112 -13.73 -7.65 -17.14
N TRP A 113 -12.79 -8.57 -17.21
CA TRP A 113 -11.40 -8.32 -16.82
C TRP A 113 -10.69 -7.43 -17.85
N SER A 114 -9.90 -6.49 -17.35
CA SER A 114 -8.99 -5.69 -18.15
C SER A 114 -7.55 -6.02 -17.75
N ASN A 115 -6.71 -6.33 -18.73
CA ASN A 115 -5.30 -6.63 -18.47
C ASN A 115 -4.57 -5.37 -17.98
N ILE A 116 -3.71 -5.54 -16.99
CA ILE A 116 -2.71 -4.54 -16.55
C ILE A 116 -1.36 -4.90 -17.16
N ALA A 117 -1.00 -6.18 -17.09
CA ALA A 117 0.17 -6.76 -17.72
C ALA A 117 -0.19 -8.17 -18.21
N SER A 118 0.23 -8.52 -19.42
CA SER A 118 -0.05 -9.83 -20.02
C SER A 118 1.16 -10.31 -20.81
N GLY A 119 1.23 -11.62 -21.06
CA GLY A 119 2.36 -12.22 -21.77
C GLY A 119 3.69 -11.99 -21.06
N ILE A 120 3.70 -12.03 -19.72
CA ILE A 120 4.92 -11.86 -18.94
C ILE A 120 5.82 -13.07 -19.18
N VAL A 121 6.99 -12.82 -19.75
CA VAL A 121 8.03 -13.80 -20.04
C VAL A 121 9.22 -13.52 -19.13
N TYR A 122 9.76 -14.57 -18.54
CA TYR A 122 10.91 -14.53 -17.64
C TYR A 122 12.18 -14.95 -18.37
N GLN A 123 13.33 -14.50 -17.87
CA GLN A 123 14.61 -15.06 -18.29
C GLN A 123 14.72 -16.55 -17.88
N PRO A 124 15.43 -17.38 -18.66
CA PRO A 124 15.71 -18.75 -18.25
C PRO A 124 16.36 -18.79 -16.86
N LEU A 125 15.96 -19.76 -16.04
CA LEU A 125 16.54 -20.01 -14.71
C LEU A 125 16.55 -18.78 -13.76
N SER A 126 15.70 -17.79 -14.00
CA SER A 126 15.63 -16.55 -13.23
C SER A 126 14.18 -16.06 -13.08
N LEU A 127 13.95 -15.20 -12.09
CA LEU A 127 12.69 -14.47 -11.89
C LEU A 127 12.70 -13.08 -12.55
N ASN A 128 13.77 -12.73 -13.26
CA ASN A 128 13.86 -11.47 -13.98
C ASN A 128 12.90 -11.47 -15.18
N VAL A 129 12.03 -10.47 -15.25
CA VAL A 129 11.10 -10.29 -16.37
C VAL A 129 11.88 -9.87 -17.61
N LYS A 130 11.76 -10.64 -18.68
CA LYS A 130 12.33 -10.39 -20.00
C LYS A 130 11.42 -9.51 -20.85
N SER A 131 10.12 -9.77 -20.87
CA SER A 131 9.16 -8.97 -21.65
C SER A 131 7.74 -9.11 -21.13
N PHE A 132 6.91 -8.12 -21.41
CA PHE A 132 5.45 -8.19 -21.22
C PHE A 132 4.74 -7.08 -22.00
N THR A 133 3.43 -7.22 -22.16
CA THR A 133 2.56 -6.19 -22.76
C THR A 133 1.69 -5.56 -21.69
N HIS A 134 1.72 -4.23 -21.61
CA HIS A 134 0.88 -3.43 -20.73
C HIS A 134 -0.59 -3.43 -21.18
N GLY A 135 -1.50 -3.13 -20.27
CA GLY A 135 -2.94 -3.02 -20.55
C GLY A 135 -3.30 -1.98 -21.60
N ASN A 136 -2.43 -0.97 -21.82
CA ASN A 136 -2.59 0.05 -22.86
C ASN A 136 -1.93 -0.34 -24.19
N GLY A 137 -1.46 -1.58 -24.35
CA GLY A 137 -0.87 -2.09 -25.59
C GLY A 137 0.63 -1.86 -25.74
N LEU A 138 1.26 -1.04 -24.88
CA LEU A 138 2.71 -0.84 -24.92
C LEU A 138 3.45 -2.14 -24.58
N ALA A 139 4.57 -2.38 -25.24
CA ALA A 139 5.41 -3.55 -24.99
C ALA A 139 6.67 -3.15 -24.23
N THR A 140 6.97 -3.84 -23.13
CA THR A 140 8.25 -3.70 -22.42
C THR A 140 9.15 -4.88 -22.73
N THR A 141 10.43 -4.60 -23.01
CA THR A 141 11.50 -5.59 -23.14
C THR A 141 12.68 -5.17 -22.29
N ASN A 142 13.12 -6.08 -21.42
CA ASN A 142 14.31 -5.94 -20.59
C ASN A 142 15.40 -6.88 -21.09
N THR A 143 16.56 -6.32 -21.44
CA THR A 143 17.75 -7.09 -21.76
C THR A 143 18.63 -7.18 -20.53
N HIS A 144 19.10 -8.39 -20.25
CA HIS A 144 20.03 -8.64 -19.16
C HIS A 144 21.34 -9.22 -19.71
N THR A 145 22.44 -9.01 -19.00
CA THR A 145 23.71 -9.71 -19.25
C THR A 145 23.61 -11.19 -18.89
N LEU A 146 24.66 -11.97 -19.17
CA LEU A 146 24.73 -13.38 -18.77
C LEU A 146 24.76 -13.55 -17.24
N ASP A 147 25.20 -12.52 -16.52
CA ASP A 147 25.17 -12.46 -15.05
C ASP A 147 23.80 -11.98 -14.52
N TYR A 148 22.78 -11.93 -15.38
CA TYR A 148 21.41 -11.48 -15.07
C TYR A 148 21.29 -10.02 -14.60
N GLU A 149 22.27 -9.17 -14.90
CA GLU A 149 22.19 -7.74 -14.63
C GLU A 149 21.41 -7.03 -15.73
N LEU A 150 20.51 -6.10 -15.38
CA LEU A 150 19.79 -5.29 -16.36
C LEU A 150 20.77 -4.41 -17.15
N SER A 151 20.79 -4.58 -18.47
CA SER A 151 21.63 -3.82 -19.42
C SER A 151 20.81 -2.91 -20.32
N ARG A 152 19.52 -3.18 -20.52
CA ARG A 152 18.63 -2.29 -21.28
C ARG A 152 17.18 -2.46 -20.86
N CYS A 153 16.46 -1.35 -20.71
CA CYS A 153 15.01 -1.31 -20.56
C CYS A 153 14.41 -0.56 -21.75
N ARG A 154 13.50 -1.20 -22.47
CA ARG A 154 12.85 -0.64 -23.65
C ARG A 154 11.33 -0.74 -23.55
N VAL A 155 10.62 0.33 -23.87
CA VAL A 155 9.16 0.38 -23.99
C VAL A 155 8.80 0.89 -25.37
N THR A 156 7.97 0.15 -26.11
CA THR A 156 7.58 0.50 -27.48
C THR A 156 6.06 0.57 -27.64
N ASP A 157 5.64 1.44 -28.55
CA ASP A 157 4.31 1.46 -29.14
C ASP A 157 4.45 0.99 -30.60
N GLY A 158 4.12 -0.27 -30.86
CA GLY A 158 4.50 -0.93 -32.12
C GLY A 158 6.00 -0.85 -32.37
N ALA A 159 6.40 -0.19 -33.46
CA ALA A 159 7.80 0.01 -33.84
C ALA A 159 8.45 1.23 -33.17
N LEU A 160 7.66 2.17 -32.61
CA LEU A 160 8.17 3.39 -31.99
C LEU A 160 8.71 3.09 -30.59
N ALA A 161 9.97 3.46 -30.33
CA ALA A 161 10.52 3.41 -28.98
C ALA A 161 10.14 4.68 -28.20
N LEU A 162 9.40 4.50 -27.10
CA LEU A 162 9.02 5.58 -26.18
C LEU A 162 10.04 5.73 -25.05
N ILE A 163 10.58 4.61 -24.57
CA ILE A 163 11.65 4.55 -23.59
C ILE A 163 12.68 3.56 -24.12
N ASP A 164 13.95 3.94 -24.11
CA ASP A 164 15.04 3.05 -24.50
C ASP A 164 16.30 3.44 -23.75
N LYS A 165 16.51 2.85 -22.57
CA LYS A 165 17.64 3.18 -21.71
C LYS A 165 18.59 2.01 -21.60
N SER A 166 19.85 2.24 -21.93
CA SER A 166 20.94 1.26 -21.79
C SER A 166 21.79 1.58 -20.57
N TYR A 167 22.13 0.56 -19.79
CA TYR A 167 22.88 0.66 -18.54
C TYR A 167 24.25 0.03 -18.73
N THR A 168 25.29 0.84 -18.58
CA THR A 168 26.68 0.40 -18.77
C THR A 168 27.38 0.33 -17.42
N ARG A 169 28.12 -0.76 -17.19
CA ARG A 169 29.00 -0.95 -16.03
C ARG A 169 30.44 -1.13 -16.49
N ALA A 170 31.10 -0.03 -16.86
CA ALA A 170 32.46 -0.11 -17.42
C ALA A 170 33.48 -0.64 -16.41
N ASP A 171 33.25 -0.42 -15.12
CA ASP A 171 34.05 -0.92 -14.01
C ASP A 171 33.62 -2.33 -13.54
N LYS A 172 32.67 -2.96 -14.24
CA LYS A 172 32.05 -4.28 -13.93
C LYS A 172 31.30 -4.33 -12.59
N LEU A 173 30.95 -3.18 -12.02
CA LEU A 173 30.27 -3.13 -10.72
C LEU A 173 29.19 -2.06 -10.67
N ASN A 174 29.56 -0.80 -10.88
CA ASN A 174 28.66 0.34 -10.76
C ASN A 174 28.08 0.69 -12.13
N ILE A 175 26.85 1.24 -12.15
CA ILE A 175 26.31 1.80 -13.39
C ILE A 175 27.09 3.09 -13.68
N THR A 176 28.02 3.04 -14.63
CA THR A 176 28.86 4.18 -15.02
C THR A 176 28.21 5.06 -16.07
N SER A 177 27.20 4.55 -16.80
CA SER A 177 26.40 5.36 -17.72
C SER A 177 24.98 4.83 -17.89
N ILE A 178 24.05 5.76 -18.08
CA ILE A 178 22.69 5.49 -18.54
C ILE A 178 22.50 6.21 -19.87
N THR A 179 22.55 5.48 -20.98
CA THR A 179 22.34 6.05 -22.32
C THR A 179 20.86 6.04 -22.65
N ASP A 180 20.30 7.20 -22.99
CA ASP A 180 18.93 7.31 -23.51
C ASP A 180 18.99 7.25 -25.04
N ASN A 181 18.62 6.11 -25.61
CA ASN A 181 18.66 5.88 -27.05
C ASN A 181 17.50 6.55 -27.79
N VAL A 182 16.48 7.06 -27.08
CA VAL A 182 15.40 7.86 -27.70
C VAL A 182 15.82 9.32 -27.79
N ALA A 183 16.37 9.86 -26.69
CA ALA A 183 16.83 11.24 -26.61
C ALA A 183 18.25 11.29 -26.05
N PRO A 184 19.29 11.15 -26.88
CA PRO A 184 20.69 11.03 -26.42
C PRO A 184 21.18 12.15 -25.51
N ALA A 185 20.65 13.37 -25.69
CA ALA A 185 20.92 14.51 -24.80
C ALA A 185 20.52 14.26 -23.34
N ASN A 186 19.63 13.30 -23.09
CA ASN A 186 19.17 12.85 -21.77
C ASN A 186 20.04 11.75 -21.14
N SER A 187 21.18 11.43 -21.75
CA SER A 187 22.10 10.42 -21.21
C SER A 187 22.84 10.92 -19.96
N LEU A 188 23.18 9.98 -19.08
CA LEU A 188 23.92 10.23 -17.85
C LEU A 188 25.29 9.56 -17.88
N ALA A 189 26.29 10.24 -17.34
CA ALA A 189 27.59 9.67 -17.00
C ALA A 189 27.81 9.78 -15.48
N LEU A 190 28.22 8.69 -14.85
CA LEU A 190 28.34 8.56 -13.40
C LEU A 190 29.76 8.11 -13.05
N GLY A 191 30.43 8.88 -12.20
CA GLY A 191 31.77 8.57 -11.68
C GLY A 191 31.71 8.18 -10.22
N TYR A 192 32.49 7.18 -9.83
CA TYR A 192 32.54 6.65 -8.47
C TYR A 192 33.96 6.73 -7.90
N ASN A 193 34.07 6.96 -6.60
CA ASN A 193 35.35 6.86 -5.90
C ASN A 193 35.70 5.40 -5.55
N LYS A 194 36.94 5.16 -5.09
CA LYS A 194 37.42 3.79 -4.75
C LYS A 194 36.50 3.02 -3.78
N PRO A 195 35.87 3.67 -2.78
CA PRO A 195 34.84 3.01 -1.95
C PRO A 195 33.46 2.80 -2.59
N ASN A 196 33.32 2.89 -3.92
CA ASN A 196 32.06 2.76 -4.68
C ASN A 196 30.97 3.76 -4.29
N ARG A 197 31.35 4.98 -3.89
CA ARG A 197 30.40 6.07 -3.67
C ARG A 197 30.37 6.98 -4.89
N LEU A 198 29.17 7.39 -5.30
CA LEU A 198 29.00 8.34 -6.40
C LEU A 198 29.78 9.63 -6.07
N GLN A 199 30.65 10.03 -6.98
CA GLN A 199 31.52 11.19 -6.85
C GLN A 199 31.20 12.26 -7.89
N SER A 200 30.72 11.88 -9.07
CA SER A 200 30.28 12.82 -10.10
C SER A 200 29.08 12.28 -10.87
N ALA A 201 28.25 13.19 -11.38
CA ALA A 201 27.14 12.86 -12.25
C ALA A 201 26.98 13.97 -13.30
N ALA A 202 27.09 13.62 -14.57
CA ALA A 202 26.82 14.52 -15.69
C ALA A 202 25.53 14.11 -16.39
N GLY A 203 24.69 15.08 -16.77
CA GLY A 203 23.46 14.84 -17.51
C GLY A 203 22.89 16.12 -18.12
N PRO A 204 21.60 16.15 -18.49
CA PRO A 204 20.92 17.33 -19.06
C PRO A 204 21.01 18.60 -18.23
N TRP A 205 21.22 18.43 -16.93
CA TRP A 205 21.34 19.49 -15.94
C TRP A 205 22.78 20.00 -15.75
N GLY A 206 23.74 19.51 -16.54
CA GLY A 206 25.16 19.82 -16.37
C GLY A 206 25.86 18.78 -15.48
N THR A 207 26.94 19.21 -14.83
CA THR A 207 27.87 18.38 -14.02
C THR A 207 27.82 18.74 -12.54
#